data_AF-A0A0S8BEQ9-F1
#
_entry.id   AF-A0A0S8BEQ9-F1
#
_cell.length_a   1.000
_cell.length_b   1.000
_cell.length_c   1.000
_cell.angle_alpha   90.00
_cell.angle_beta   90.00
_cell.angle_gamma   90.00
#
_symmetry.space_group_name_H-M   'P 1'
#
loop_
_entity.id
_entity.type
_entity.pdbx_description
1 polymer ?
#
loop_
_entity_poly.entity_id
_entity_poly.type
_entity_poly.pdbx_seq_one_letter_code
_entity_poly.pdbx_strand_id
1 'polypeptide(L)'
;MFWKRLLTTLKLLAITLILIILAAPEWPEFQDERYKIDIILGQRYFDFLIWEGNALAAKGEASLASGQSYLGENTRKDLVLEYLNLVGQVRHLESQVNAIYSDPEVDIPAEAARELLNEISQLRSKMDELQPVAESILQEQVAIVIAEEGFELLGRVIPPVQMHMTPLPNILIVSPREEIRQIHNIPLENGLSVPTRELIESEVYETVDRSALVVPIGGLGFYPAMIVETGDVNYLVNTIAHEWAHHWLTLHPLGISYAASPALRTMNETVASIFGDEVGERVIQRFYPEFIPPPEEPQEESPSSDPNEPPSFDFRPEMALTRNRVDELLAEGKVEEAEAYMEERRQFFWDNGYRIRKLNQAYFAFYGAYADTPGEGGDDPIGPAILTVRDSSSSLRQFMDRMASITSLEDLQKEAGPLTGLTAN
;
A
#
# COMPACT_ATOMS: atom_id res chain seq x y z
N MET A 1 -49.16 28.38 9.02
CA MET A 1 -48.20 27.58 8.23
C MET A 1 -46.76 28.05 8.41
N PHE A 2 -46.45 29.34 8.33
CA PHE A 2 -45.11 29.90 8.53
C PHE A 2 -44.47 29.51 9.88
N TRP A 3 -45.21 29.66 10.97
CA TRP A 3 -44.74 29.32 12.33
C TRP A 3 -44.41 27.84 12.54
N LYS A 4 -45.16 26.93 11.90
CA LYS A 4 -44.85 25.49 11.95
C LYS A 4 -43.58 25.18 11.17
N ARG A 5 -43.38 25.80 10.00
CA ARG A 5 -42.14 25.65 9.22
C ARG A 5 -40.94 26.17 10.00
N LEU A 6 -41.03 27.36 10.59
CA LEU A 6 -39.97 27.96 11.41
C LEU A 6 -39.58 27.06 12.60
N LEU A 7 -40.56 26.51 13.31
CA LEU A 7 -40.31 25.58 14.42
C LEU A 7 -39.66 24.27 13.94
N THR A 8 -40.04 23.75 12.77
CA THR A 8 -39.39 22.56 12.20
C THR A 8 -37.94 22.86 11.78
N THR A 9 -37.66 24.02 11.18
CA THR A 9 -36.31 24.42 10.81
C THR A 9 -35.42 24.59 12.03
N LEU A 10 -35.93 25.21 13.10
CA LEU A 10 -35.20 25.38 14.36
C LEU A 10 -34.93 24.03 15.04
N LYS A 11 -35.87 23.09 14.99
CA LYS A 11 -35.65 21.73 15.50
C LYS A 11 -34.60 20.98 14.70
N LEU A 12 -34.64 21.07 13.37
CA LEU A 12 -33.62 20.46 12.51
C LEU A 12 -32.24 21.06 12.78
N LEU A 13 -32.13 22.39 12.85
CA LEU A 13 -30.87 23.06 13.22
C LEU A 13 -30.37 22.64 14.60
N ALA A 14 -31.26 22.51 15.59
CA ALA A 14 -30.88 22.07 16.93
C ALA A 14 -30.42 20.60 16.91
N ILE A 15 -31.09 19.72 16.17
CA ILE A 15 -30.68 18.31 16.01
C ILE A 15 -29.34 18.23 15.29
N THR A 16 -29.14 19.00 14.20
CA THR A 16 -27.86 19.07 13.49
C THR A 16 -26.76 19.61 14.40
N LEU A 17 -27.02 20.64 15.21
CA LEU A 17 -26.04 21.17 16.16
C LEU A 17 -25.72 20.15 17.25
N ILE A 18 -26.71 19.43 17.77
CA ILE A 18 -26.51 18.35 18.74
C ILE A 18 -25.71 17.20 18.12
N LEU A 19 -25.99 16.83 16.87
CA LEU A 19 -25.21 15.83 16.14
C LEU A 19 -23.79 16.30 15.88
N ILE A 20 -23.56 17.58 15.57
CA ILE A 20 -22.23 18.18 15.44
C ILE A 20 -21.50 18.17 16.79
N ILE A 21 -22.18 18.45 17.91
CA ILE A 21 -21.57 18.43 19.25
C ILE A 21 -21.30 17.00 19.72
N LEU A 22 -22.19 16.05 19.42
CA LEU A 22 -22.01 14.63 19.76
C LEU A 22 -20.98 13.93 18.86
N ALA A 23 -20.81 14.41 17.63
CA ALA A 23 -19.78 13.96 16.70
C ALA A 23 -18.51 14.83 16.76
N ALA A 24 -18.51 15.92 17.55
CA ALA A 24 -17.33 16.73 17.74
C ALA A 24 -16.33 15.86 18.53
N PRO A 25 -15.11 15.67 18.03
CA PRO A 25 -14.08 14.98 18.79
C PRO A 25 -13.92 15.72 20.13
N GLU A 26 -13.76 14.95 21.22
CA GLU A 26 -13.31 15.51 22.49
C GLU A 26 -12.06 16.36 22.18
N TRP A 27 -12.05 17.62 22.62
CA TRP A 27 -10.91 18.50 22.36
C TRP A 27 -9.69 17.81 22.98
N PRO A 28 -8.67 17.46 22.18
CA PRO A 28 -7.54 16.71 22.69
C PRO A 28 -6.93 17.49 23.84
N GLU A 29 -6.60 16.80 24.94
CA GLU A 29 -5.77 17.41 25.97
C GLU A 29 -4.51 17.94 25.27
N PHE A 30 -4.12 19.19 25.52
CA PHE A 30 -2.97 19.83 24.85
C PHE A 30 -1.61 19.10 25.06
N GLN A 31 -1.60 17.99 25.81
CA GLN A 31 -0.47 17.09 26.04
C GLN A 31 -0.54 15.81 25.19
N ASP A 32 -1.60 15.60 24.40
CA ASP A 32 -1.74 14.43 23.54
C ASP A 32 -0.60 14.39 22.51
N GLU A 33 0.07 13.25 22.43
CA GLU A 33 1.11 12.96 21.44
C GLU A 33 0.59 13.24 20.02
N ARG A 34 -0.69 12.89 19.77
CA ARG A 34 -1.30 13.12 18.46
C ARG A 34 -1.40 14.60 18.13
N TYR A 35 -1.77 15.43 19.08
CA TYR A 35 -1.87 16.88 18.88
C TYR A 35 -0.53 17.52 18.54
N LYS A 36 0.57 17.07 19.17
CA LYS A 36 1.93 17.55 18.85
C LYS A 36 2.35 17.17 17.43
N ILE A 37 2.03 15.95 17.00
CA ILE A 37 2.26 15.51 15.62
C ILE A 37 1.42 16.36 14.66
N ASP A 38 0.16 16.65 14.98
CA ASP A 38 -0.69 17.46 14.11
C ASP A 38 -0.16 18.90 13.93
N ILE A 39 0.50 19.47 14.96
CA ILE A 39 1.20 20.76 14.84
C ILE A 39 2.38 20.69 13.85
N ILE A 40 3.19 19.62 13.90
CA ILE A 40 4.31 19.39 12.98
C ILE A 40 3.81 19.31 11.53
N LEU A 41 2.70 18.58 11.33
CA LEU A 41 2.14 18.35 10.01
C LEU A 41 1.47 19.59 9.41
N GLY A 42 0.82 20.42 10.22
CA GLY A 42 0.18 21.66 9.79
C GLY A 42 -0.97 21.41 8.81
N GLN A 43 -0.83 21.84 7.56
CA GLN A 43 -1.86 21.68 6.50
C GLN A 43 -1.55 20.54 5.52
N ARG A 44 -0.53 19.72 5.78
CA ARG A 44 -0.02 18.70 4.84
C ARG A 44 -0.83 17.41 4.86
N TYR A 45 -2.12 17.47 5.16
CA TYR A 45 -3.01 16.31 5.16
C TYR A 45 -3.62 16.08 3.78
N PHE A 46 -3.85 14.82 3.44
CA PHE A 46 -4.58 14.48 2.23
C PHE A 46 -6.09 14.74 2.38
N ASP A 47 -6.72 15.35 1.38
CA ASP A 47 -8.16 15.61 1.38
C ASP A 47 -8.94 14.46 0.72
N PHE A 48 -9.35 13.49 1.54
CA PHE A 48 -10.13 12.34 1.09
C PHE A 48 -11.53 12.69 0.61
N LEU A 49 -12.17 13.73 1.17
CA LEU A 49 -13.56 14.06 0.85
C LEU A 49 -13.67 14.64 -0.55
N ILE A 50 -12.76 15.55 -0.90
CA ILE A 50 -12.69 16.10 -2.25
C ILE A 50 -12.30 14.99 -3.23
N TRP A 51 -11.33 14.17 -2.86
CA TRP A 51 -10.89 13.06 -3.71
C TRP A 51 -12.02 12.07 -4.01
N GLU A 52 -12.74 11.58 -2.99
CA GLU A 52 -13.82 10.59 -3.15
C GLU A 52 -14.95 11.13 -4.03
N GLY A 53 -15.33 12.40 -3.84
CA GLY A 53 -16.32 13.07 -4.68
C GLY A 53 -15.92 13.11 -6.16
N ASN A 54 -14.65 13.42 -6.45
CA ASN A 54 -14.13 13.45 -7.82
C ASN A 54 -14.05 12.03 -8.43
N ALA A 55 -13.57 11.05 -7.65
CA ALA A 55 -13.46 9.66 -8.10
C ALA A 55 -14.83 9.09 -8.45
N LEU A 56 -15.85 9.28 -7.59
CA LEU A 56 -17.21 8.83 -7.86
C LEU A 56 -17.82 9.51 -9.09
N ALA A 57 -17.55 10.80 -9.31
CA ALA A 57 -17.99 11.51 -10.51
C ALA A 57 -17.38 10.91 -11.78
N ALA A 58 -16.06 10.66 -11.78
CA ALA A 58 -15.37 10.02 -12.89
C ALA A 58 -15.93 8.62 -13.21
N LYS A 59 -16.29 7.84 -12.18
CA LYS A 59 -16.95 6.54 -12.37
C LYS A 59 -18.36 6.64 -12.94
N GLY A 60 -19.11 7.68 -12.55
CA GLY A 60 -20.40 8.00 -13.15
C GLY A 60 -20.28 8.26 -14.66
N GLU A 61 -19.27 9.04 -15.07
CA GLU A 61 -19.01 9.33 -16.49
C GLU A 61 -18.58 8.09 -17.27
N ALA A 62 -17.65 7.30 -16.71
CA ALA A 62 -17.17 6.06 -17.32
C ALA A 62 -18.31 5.04 -17.56
N SER A 63 -19.21 4.89 -16.57
CA SER A 63 -20.36 3.98 -16.68
C SER A 63 -21.33 4.39 -17.79
N LEU A 64 -21.44 5.68 -18.11
CA LEU A 64 -22.27 6.17 -19.21
C LEU A 64 -21.58 5.98 -20.57
N ALA A 65 -20.26 6.00 -20.61
CA ALA A 65 -19.41 5.87 -21.80
C ALA A 65 -19.10 4.41 -22.22
N SER A 66 -19.99 3.46 -21.89
CA SER A 66 -19.90 1.98 -22.04
C SER A 66 -19.53 1.38 -23.43
N GLY A 67 -19.00 2.17 -24.36
CA GLY A 67 -18.47 1.72 -25.65
C GLY A 67 -17.29 0.75 -25.56
N GLN A 68 -16.53 0.76 -24.45
CA GLN A 68 -15.36 -0.11 -24.27
C GLN A 68 -15.71 -1.61 -24.21
N SER A 69 -16.90 -1.96 -23.72
CA SER A 69 -17.36 -3.36 -23.65
C SER A 69 -17.62 -3.99 -25.03
N TYR A 70 -17.64 -3.19 -26.11
CA TYR A 70 -17.81 -3.65 -27.49
C TYR A 70 -16.48 -3.73 -28.27
N LEU A 71 -15.37 -3.29 -27.66
CA LEU A 71 -14.04 -3.36 -28.29
C LEU A 71 -13.50 -4.80 -28.24
N GLY A 72 -12.72 -5.17 -29.25
CA GLY A 72 -11.98 -6.43 -29.25
C GLY A 72 -10.84 -6.41 -28.24
N GLU A 73 -10.47 -7.57 -27.69
CA GLU A 73 -9.49 -7.67 -26.60
C GLU A 73 -8.13 -7.04 -26.95
N ASN A 74 -7.65 -7.20 -28.18
CA ASN A 74 -6.40 -6.56 -28.61
C ASN A 74 -6.48 -5.03 -28.53
N THR A 75 -7.58 -4.42 -28.95
CA THR A 75 -7.77 -2.96 -28.87
C THR A 75 -7.88 -2.51 -27.41
N ARG A 76 -8.55 -3.28 -26.56
CA ARG A 76 -8.64 -3.00 -25.12
C ARG A 76 -7.25 -3.03 -24.46
N LYS A 77 -6.46 -4.05 -24.78
CA LYS A 77 -5.07 -4.17 -24.34
C LYS A 77 -4.24 -2.96 -24.79
N ASP A 78 -4.30 -2.60 -26.06
CA ASP A 78 -3.54 -1.47 -26.63
C ASP A 78 -3.88 -0.14 -25.93
N LEU A 79 -5.16 0.11 -25.63
CA LEU A 79 -5.60 1.31 -24.89
C LEU A 79 -5.05 1.37 -23.47
N VAL A 80 -5.02 0.23 -22.76
CA VAL A 80 -4.41 0.17 -21.43
C VAL A 80 -2.92 0.46 -21.53
N LEU A 81 -2.20 -0.23 -22.42
CA LEU A 81 -0.75 -0.04 -22.57
C LEU A 81 -0.38 1.38 -23.02
N GLU A 82 -1.20 2.01 -23.86
CA GLU A 82 -1.05 3.42 -24.23
C GLU A 82 -1.15 4.33 -23.00
N TYR A 83 -2.18 4.13 -22.17
CA TYR A 83 -2.34 4.90 -20.93
C TYR A 83 -1.15 4.68 -19.96
N LEU A 84 -0.71 3.44 -19.75
CA LEU A 84 0.43 3.13 -18.87
C LEU A 84 1.74 3.75 -19.39
N ASN A 85 1.92 3.81 -20.71
CA ASN A 85 3.05 4.48 -21.32
C ASN A 85 3.00 6.01 -21.13
N LEU A 86 1.81 6.63 -21.14
CA LEU A 86 1.67 8.05 -20.79
C LEU A 86 2.04 8.30 -19.32
N VAL A 87 1.59 7.44 -18.40
CA VAL A 87 1.97 7.51 -16.98
C VAL A 87 3.49 7.43 -16.82
N GLY A 88 4.14 6.48 -17.51
CA GLY A 88 5.59 6.33 -17.50
C GLY A 88 6.33 7.58 -17.99
N GLN A 89 5.86 8.20 -19.07
CA GLN A 89 6.44 9.44 -19.59
C GLN A 89 6.30 10.60 -18.60
N VAL A 90 5.11 10.78 -18.01
CA VAL A 90 4.88 11.84 -17.02
C VAL A 90 5.80 11.66 -15.81
N ARG A 91 5.89 10.45 -15.25
CA ARG A 91 6.79 10.19 -14.11
C ARG A 91 8.25 10.42 -14.44
N HIS A 92 8.68 10.09 -15.66
CA HIS A 92 10.04 10.37 -16.12
C HIS A 92 10.33 11.88 -16.22
N LEU A 93 9.38 12.67 -16.74
CA LEU A 93 9.50 14.12 -16.81
C LEU A 93 9.45 14.76 -15.42
N GLU A 94 8.57 14.31 -14.53
CA GLU A 94 8.50 14.76 -13.13
C GLU A 94 9.83 14.49 -12.41
N SER A 95 10.48 13.35 -12.66
CA SER A 95 11.82 13.07 -12.14
C SER A 95 12.87 14.07 -12.64
N GLN A 96 12.81 14.48 -13.90
CA GLN A 96 13.74 15.47 -14.45
C GLN A 96 13.49 16.86 -13.88
N VAL A 97 12.22 17.24 -13.73
CA VAL A 97 11.84 18.49 -13.04
C VAL A 97 12.37 18.48 -11.60
N ASN A 98 12.18 17.38 -10.87
CA ASN A 98 12.71 17.26 -9.50
C ASN A 98 14.24 17.37 -9.46
N ALA A 99 14.95 16.81 -10.44
CA ALA A 99 16.40 16.95 -10.54
C ALA A 99 16.83 18.41 -10.76
N ILE A 100 16.17 19.13 -11.68
CA ILE A 100 16.42 20.55 -11.95
C ILE A 100 16.20 21.41 -10.69
N TYR A 101 15.13 21.15 -9.95
CA TYR A 101 14.82 21.89 -8.71
C TYR A 101 15.73 21.53 -7.53
N SER A 102 16.45 20.41 -7.61
CA SER A 102 17.39 19.96 -6.59
C SER A 102 18.84 20.34 -6.90
N ASP A 103 19.12 20.86 -8.10
CA ASP A 103 20.46 21.21 -8.55
C ASP A 103 20.84 22.65 -8.13
N PRO A 104 21.85 22.83 -7.25
CA PRO A 104 22.28 24.15 -6.79
C PRO A 104 22.99 24.98 -7.85
N GLU A 105 23.39 24.40 -8.99
CA GLU A 105 24.01 25.12 -10.11
C GLU A 105 22.97 25.79 -11.02
N VAL A 106 21.68 25.49 -10.85
CA VAL A 106 20.60 26.07 -11.64
C VAL A 106 20.07 27.35 -10.97
N ASP A 107 20.42 28.51 -11.53
CA ASP A 107 20.03 29.82 -10.99
C ASP A 107 18.50 30.07 -10.95
N ILE A 108 17.77 29.63 -11.98
CA ILE A 108 16.31 29.81 -12.10
C ILE A 108 15.65 28.49 -12.52
N PRO A 109 15.44 27.54 -11.57
CA PRO A 109 14.88 26.21 -11.87
C PRO A 109 13.54 26.25 -12.59
N ALA A 110 12.69 27.23 -12.26
CA ALA A 110 11.37 27.40 -12.88
C ALA A 110 11.44 27.72 -14.38
N GLU A 111 12.46 28.47 -14.83
CA GLU A 111 12.64 28.77 -16.26
C GLU A 111 13.25 27.58 -16.98
N ALA A 112 14.22 26.90 -16.36
CA ALA A 112 14.86 25.69 -16.88
C ALA A 112 13.87 24.52 -17.04
N ALA A 113 12.93 24.36 -16.10
CA ALA A 113 11.93 23.29 -16.13
C ALA A 113 10.69 23.62 -17.00
N ARG A 114 10.57 24.83 -17.55
CA ARG A 114 9.35 25.33 -18.19
C ARG A 114 8.86 24.46 -19.35
N GLU A 115 9.78 23.97 -20.19
CA GLU A 115 9.42 23.11 -21.32
C GLU A 115 8.92 21.74 -20.85
N LEU A 116 9.59 21.14 -19.87
CA LEU A 116 9.17 19.87 -19.25
C LEU A 116 7.79 19.99 -18.59
N LEU A 117 7.54 21.10 -17.88
CA LEU A 117 6.24 21.36 -17.24
C LEU A 117 5.11 21.51 -18.27
N ASN A 118 5.37 22.16 -19.41
CA ASN A 118 4.40 22.24 -20.50
C ASN A 118 4.12 20.86 -21.11
N GLU A 119 5.14 20.03 -21.28
CA GLU A 119 4.99 18.67 -21.79
C GLU A 119 4.20 17.78 -20.83
N ILE A 120 4.50 17.84 -19.52
CA ILE A 120 3.73 17.16 -18.48
C ILE A 120 2.26 17.57 -18.56
N SER A 121 1.95 18.87 -18.67
CA SER A 121 0.57 19.34 -18.77
C SER A 121 -0.16 18.80 -19.99
N GLN A 122 0.52 18.66 -21.14
CA GLN A 122 -0.06 18.09 -22.35
C GLN A 122 -0.31 16.58 -22.21
N LEU A 123 0.62 15.85 -21.61
CA LEU A 123 0.47 14.41 -21.36
C LEU A 123 -0.64 14.13 -20.35
N ARG A 124 -0.74 14.92 -19.26
CA ARG A 124 -1.83 14.84 -18.28
C ARG A 124 -3.20 15.03 -18.94
N SER A 125 -3.35 16.01 -19.83
CA SER A 125 -4.61 16.19 -20.58
C SER A 125 -4.97 14.97 -21.44
N LYS A 126 -3.99 14.26 -22.01
CA LYS A 126 -4.26 13.01 -22.76
C LYS A 126 -4.60 11.85 -21.82
N MET A 127 -3.94 11.79 -20.67
CA MET A 127 -4.25 10.81 -19.63
C MET A 127 -5.69 10.96 -19.16
N ASP A 128 -6.15 12.19 -18.89
CA ASP A 128 -7.52 12.46 -18.42
C ASP A 128 -8.59 11.92 -19.40
N GLU A 129 -8.30 11.94 -20.71
CA GLU A 129 -9.20 11.40 -21.74
C GLU A 129 -9.21 9.86 -21.77
N LEU A 130 -8.04 9.21 -21.59
CA LEU A 130 -7.89 7.76 -21.70
C LEU A 130 -8.16 7.01 -20.38
N GLN A 131 -7.93 7.66 -19.25
CA GLN A 131 -7.98 7.04 -17.93
C GLN A 131 -9.30 6.33 -17.63
N PRO A 132 -10.50 6.93 -17.84
CA PRO A 132 -11.75 6.26 -17.53
C PRO A 132 -11.94 4.95 -18.31
N VAL A 133 -11.44 4.91 -19.55
CA VAL A 133 -11.50 3.73 -20.43
C VAL A 133 -10.50 2.68 -19.97
N ALA A 134 -9.24 3.06 -19.72
CA ALA A 134 -8.20 2.15 -19.24
C ALA A 134 -8.58 1.51 -17.89
N GLU A 135 -9.07 2.31 -16.94
CA GLU A 135 -9.56 1.83 -15.64
C GLU A 135 -10.73 0.86 -15.80
N SER A 136 -11.68 1.16 -16.68
CA SER A 136 -12.82 0.27 -16.92
C SER A 136 -12.40 -1.08 -17.48
N ILE A 137 -11.45 -1.09 -18.42
CA ILE A 137 -10.89 -2.31 -18.99
C ILE A 137 -10.19 -3.15 -17.91
N LEU A 138 -9.31 -2.53 -17.12
CA LEU A 138 -8.57 -3.20 -16.05
C LEU A 138 -9.51 -3.77 -14.98
N GLN A 139 -10.52 -3.01 -14.54
CA GLN A 139 -11.54 -3.47 -13.58
C GLN A 139 -12.27 -4.72 -14.11
N GLU A 140 -12.64 -4.73 -15.40
CA GLU A 140 -13.31 -5.89 -16.02
C GLU A 140 -12.37 -7.09 -16.14
N GLN A 141 -11.13 -6.90 -16.57
CA GLN A 141 -10.14 -7.98 -16.71
C GLN A 141 -9.84 -8.65 -15.36
N VAL A 142 -9.64 -7.85 -14.31
CA VAL A 142 -9.45 -8.35 -12.95
C VAL A 142 -10.71 -9.05 -12.45
N ALA A 143 -11.90 -8.46 -12.67
CA ALA A 143 -13.17 -9.08 -12.27
C ALA A 143 -13.42 -10.44 -12.96
N ILE A 144 -13.01 -10.60 -14.23
CA ILE A 144 -13.13 -11.88 -14.94
C ILE A 144 -12.31 -12.97 -14.22
N VAL A 145 -11.06 -12.68 -13.86
CA VAL A 145 -10.19 -13.65 -13.18
C VAL A 145 -10.72 -13.96 -11.77
N ILE A 146 -11.15 -12.93 -11.03
CA ILE A 146 -11.75 -13.12 -9.69
C ILE A 146 -13.04 -13.94 -9.76
N ALA A 147 -13.87 -13.77 -10.79
CA ALA A 147 -15.06 -14.58 -11.01
C ALA A 147 -14.71 -16.06 -11.22
N GLU A 148 -13.67 -16.35 -12.01
CA GLU A 148 -13.18 -17.70 -12.28
C GLU A 148 -12.61 -18.39 -11.04
N GLU A 149 -12.03 -17.63 -10.11
CA GLU A 149 -11.63 -18.13 -8.79
C GLU A 149 -12.82 -18.43 -7.87
N GLY A 150 -14.06 -18.14 -8.29
CA GLY A 150 -15.28 -18.53 -7.59
C GLY A 150 -15.87 -17.46 -6.68
N PHE A 151 -15.53 -16.18 -6.90
CA PHE A 151 -16.10 -15.04 -6.15
C PHE A 151 -17.31 -14.40 -6.86
N GLU A 152 -17.87 -15.09 -7.85
CA GLU A 152 -19.06 -14.67 -8.57
C GLU A 152 -20.35 -14.97 -7.77
N LEU A 153 -21.23 -13.99 -7.69
CA LEU A 153 -22.59 -14.12 -7.18
C LEU A 153 -23.57 -13.56 -8.23
N LEU A 154 -24.46 -14.42 -8.73
CA LEU A 154 -25.47 -14.06 -9.74
C LEU A 154 -24.88 -13.44 -11.03
N GLY A 155 -23.75 -13.96 -11.51
CA GLY A 155 -23.15 -13.47 -12.76
C GLY A 155 -22.22 -12.26 -12.58
N ARG A 156 -21.85 -11.89 -11.34
CA ARG A 156 -21.03 -10.72 -11.02
C ARG A 156 -20.13 -10.97 -9.82
N VAL A 157 -18.92 -10.40 -9.85
CA VAL A 157 -18.06 -10.34 -8.65
C VAL A 157 -18.65 -9.37 -7.63
N ILE A 158 -18.71 -9.80 -6.36
CA ILE A 158 -19.19 -8.98 -5.24
C ILE A 158 -18.12 -8.96 -4.13
N PRO A 159 -17.63 -7.78 -3.71
CA PRO A 159 -17.99 -6.44 -4.24
C PRO A 159 -17.47 -6.24 -5.67
N PRO A 160 -18.08 -5.36 -6.50
CA PRO A 160 -17.55 -5.05 -7.82
C PRO A 160 -16.12 -4.52 -7.75
N VAL A 161 -15.26 -4.92 -8.69
CA VAL A 161 -13.92 -4.33 -8.81
C VAL A 161 -14.08 -2.87 -9.24
N GLN A 162 -13.70 -1.95 -8.36
CA GLN A 162 -13.73 -0.51 -8.60
C GLN A 162 -12.43 0.11 -8.09
N MET A 163 -11.72 0.81 -8.96
CA MET A 163 -10.43 1.43 -8.64
C MET A 163 -10.27 2.75 -9.37
N HIS A 164 -9.48 3.67 -8.85
CA HIS A 164 -9.12 4.91 -9.51
C HIS A 164 -7.63 5.18 -9.33
N MET A 165 -6.92 5.32 -10.44
CA MET A 165 -5.51 5.64 -10.46
C MET A 165 -5.32 7.12 -10.13
N THR A 166 -4.47 7.41 -9.16
CA THR A 166 -4.30 8.77 -8.66
C THR A 166 -2.92 8.96 -8.06
N PRO A 167 -2.38 10.19 -8.04
CA PRO A 167 -1.22 10.51 -7.23
C PRO A 167 -1.53 10.26 -5.75
N LEU A 168 -1.04 9.15 -5.19
CA LEU A 168 -1.36 8.73 -3.82
C LEU A 168 -0.72 9.62 -2.75
N PRO A 169 -1.37 9.77 -1.58
CA PRO A 169 -0.73 10.38 -0.42
C PRO A 169 0.56 9.63 -0.04
N ASN A 170 1.50 10.32 0.57
CA ASN A 170 2.49 9.62 1.40
C ASN A 170 1.87 9.32 2.75
N ILE A 171 2.34 8.30 3.46
CA ILE A 171 1.88 8.00 4.81
C ILE A 171 3.00 8.26 5.80
N LEU A 172 2.75 9.05 6.84
CA LEU A 172 3.61 9.09 8.02
C LEU A 172 3.26 7.94 8.95
N ILE A 173 4.22 7.05 9.11
CA ILE A 173 4.19 5.94 10.06
C ILE A 173 4.94 6.38 11.31
N VAL A 174 4.30 6.22 12.47
CA VAL A 174 4.91 6.51 13.78
C VAL A 174 4.90 5.25 14.62
N SER A 175 6.06 4.91 15.18
CA SER A 175 6.31 3.76 16.04
C SER A 175 6.95 4.23 17.35
N PRO A 176 6.72 3.55 18.49
CA PRO A 176 7.55 3.77 19.65
C PRO A 176 8.99 3.32 19.32
N ARG A 177 9.95 3.75 20.13
CA ARG A 177 11.35 3.39 19.93
C ARG A 177 11.68 2.05 20.58
N GLU A 178 10.94 1.71 21.62
CA GLU A 178 11.13 0.56 22.51
C GLU A 178 10.57 -0.75 21.94
N GLU A 179 9.67 -0.68 20.97
CA GLU A 179 9.07 -1.85 20.32
C GLU A 179 8.72 -1.52 18.87
N ILE A 180 8.66 -2.54 18.01
CA ILE A 180 8.22 -2.34 16.63
C ILE A 180 6.70 -2.49 16.58
N ARG A 181 6.01 -1.35 16.61
CA ARG A 181 4.55 -1.29 16.53
C ARG A 181 4.08 0.04 15.96
N GLN A 182 3.19 -0.01 14.97
CA GLN A 182 2.57 1.20 14.45
C GLN A 182 1.58 1.80 15.46
N ILE A 183 1.84 3.03 15.92
CA ILE A 183 0.92 3.84 16.76
C ILE A 183 0.07 4.75 15.88
N HIS A 184 0.70 5.48 14.96
CA HIS A 184 0.00 6.36 14.03
C HIS A 184 0.31 5.98 12.58
N ASN A 185 -0.72 6.10 11.74
CA ASN A 185 -0.63 6.04 10.29
C ASN A 185 -1.42 7.25 9.79
N ILE A 186 -0.70 8.23 9.26
CA ILE A 186 -1.24 9.55 8.97
C ILE A 186 -1.05 9.84 7.48
N PRO A 187 -2.14 9.90 6.70
CA PRO A 187 -2.07 10.29 5.30
C PRO A 187 -1.66 11.75 5.16
N LEU A 188 -0.56 11.95 4.43
CA LEU A 188 -0.01 13.24 4.07
C LEU A 188 -0.30 13.56 2.61
N GLU A 189 -0.08 14.81 2.21
CA GLU A 189 -0.13 15.19 0.80
C GLU A 189 0.78 14.32 -0.10
N ASN A 190 0.37 14.17 -1.36
CA ASN A 190 1.18 13.55 -2.39
C ASN A 190 2.44 14.40 -2.68
N GLY A 191 3.50 13.77 -3.20
CA GLY A 191 4.59 14.53 -3.83
C GLY A 191 5.54 15.23 -2.87
N LEU A 192 5.53 14.86 -1.58
CA LEU A 192 6.48 15.37 -0.60
C LEU A 192 7.93 15.10 -1.02
N SER A 193 8.72 16.17 -1.10
CA SER A 193 10.16 16.06 -1.38
C SER A 193 10.89 15.32 -0.26
N VAL A 194 12.02 14.69 -0.58
CA VAL A 194 12.84 13.98 0.42
C VAL A 194 13.27 14.87 1.59
N PRO A 195 13.72 16.13 1.39
CA PRO A 195 14.02 17.03 2.51
C PRO A 195 12.81 17.30 3.42
N THR A 196 11.62 17.48 2.86
CA THR A 196 10.41 17.69 3.66
C THR A 196 10.05 16.46 4.47
N ARG A 197 10.18 15.26 3.89
CA ARG A 197 9.97 14.00 4.60
C ARG A 197 10.94 13.85 5.77
N GLU A 198 12.22 14.14 5.54
CA GLU A 198 13.26 14.07 6.57
C GLU A 198 12.99 15.06 7.71
N LEU A 199 12.56 16.28 7.37
CA LEU A 199 12.18 17.29 8.36
C LEU A 199 11.02 16.80 9.24
N ILE A 200 9.94 16.30 8.64
CA ILE A 200 8.78 15.76 9.38
C ILE A 200 9.23 14.63 10.31
N GLU A 201 10.01 13.68 9.81
CA GLU A 201 10.48 12.53 10.58
C GLU A 201 11.38 12.94 11.75
N SER A 202 12.26 13.91 11.52
CA SER A 202 13.18 14.43 12.55
C SER A 202 12.43 15.25 13.60
N GLU A 203 11.47 16.08 13.21
CA GLU A 203 10.64 16.84 14.14
C GLU A 203 9.78 15.93 15.03
N VAL A 204 9.27 14.82 14.49
CA VAL A 204 8.56 13.81 15.29
C VAL A 204 9.51 13.19 16.33
N TYR A 205 10.73 12.82 15.93
CA TYR A 205 11.73 12.33 16.88
C TYR A 205 12.04 13.36 17.97
N GLU A 206 12.36 14.60 17.60
CA GLU A 206 12.77 15.65 18.54
C GLU A 206 11.65 16.11 19.49
N THR A 207 10.41 16.13 19.02
CA THR A 207 9.28 16.71 19.76
C THR A 207 8.53 15.70 20.62
N VAL A 208 8.42 14.45 20.15
CA VAL A 208 7.62 13.42 20.82
C VAL A 208 8.40 12.13 21.12
N ASP A 209 9.70 12.07 20.81
CA ASP A 209 10.59 10.92 21.06
C ASP A 209 10.01 9.63 20.46
N ARG A 210 9.71 9.68 19.17
CA ARG A 210 9.16 8.57 18.39
C ARG A 210 9.97 8.28 17.15
N SER A 211 9.97 7.00 16.76
CA SER A 211 10.47 6.56 15.46
C SER A 211 9.44 6.90 14.40
N ALA A 212 9.87 7.53 13.30
CA ALA A 212 8.99 8.00 12.24
C ALA A 212 9.53 7.66 10.86
N LEU A 213 8.63 7.37 9.94
CA LEU A 213 8.96 7.16 8.54
C LEU A 213 7.81 7.61 7.64
N VAL A 214 8.08 8.52 6.72
CA VAL A 214 7.18 8.84 5.62
C VAL A 214 7.45 7.86 4.48
N VAL A 215 6.44 7.07 4.14
CA VAL A 215 6.49 6.03 3.10
C VAL A 215 5.55 6.35 1.94
N PRO A 216 5.93 6.04 0.69
CA PRO A 216 4.97 5.93 -0.39
C PRO A 216 4.12 4.67 -0.19
N ILE A 217 2.94 4.65 -0.78
CA ILE A 217 2.02 3.51 -0.79
C ILE A 217 1.67 3.12 -2.24
N GLY A 218 1.26 1.86 -2.42
CA GLY A 218 0.81 1.32 -3.71
C GLY A 218 -0.68 1.52 -3.97
N GLY A 219 -1.49 1.43 -2.91
CA GLY A 219 -2.93 1.63 -2.94
C GLY A 219 -3.50 1.98 -1.57
N LEU A 220 -4.80 2.32 -1.55
CA LEU A 220 -5.63 2.41 -0.35
C LEU A 220 -7.00 1.79 -0.61
N GLY A 221 -7.44 0.94 0.30
CA GLY A 221 -8.71 0.21 0.27
C GLY A 221 -9.99 1.04 0.43
N PHE A 222 -10.00 2.32 0.02
CA PHE A 222 -11.25 3.09 -0.20
C PHE A 222 -12.10 2.43 -1.29
N TYR A 223 -13.37 2.82 -1.43
CA TYR A 223 -14.23 2.30 -2.50
C TYR A 223 -14.78 3.46 -3.35
N PRO A 224 -14.31 3.66 -4.61
CA PRO A 224 -13.32 2.86 -5.35
C PRO A 224 -11.92 2.87 -4.72
N ALA A 225 -11.14 1.81 -4.94
CA ALA A 225 -9.76 1.71 -4.44
C ALA A 225 -8.91 2.83 -5.01
N MET A 226 -8.10 3.49 -4.17
CA MET A 226 -7.06 4.39 -4.65
C MET A 226 -5.89 3.55 -5.10
N ILE A 227 -5.42 3.71 -6.34
CA ILE A 227 -4.27 2.97 -6.87
C ILE A 227 -3.22 3.96 -7.35
N VAL A 228 -1.95 3.68 -7.11
CA VAL A 228 -0.87 4.54 -7.58
C VAL A 228 -0.80 4.55 -9.11
N GLU A 229 -0.52 5.72 -9.67
CA GLU A 229 -0.17 5.82 -11.08
C GLU A 229 1.16 5.11 -11.34
N THR A 230 1.09 3.99 -12.05
CA THR A 230 2.26 3.21 -12.47
C THR A 230 2.19 2.90 -13.96
N GLY A 231 3.36 2.82 -14.61
CA GLY A 231 3.49 2.29 -15.96
C GLY A 231 3.72 0.77 -15.98
N ASP A 232 3.90 0.15 -14.82
CA ASP A 232 4.13 -1.29 -14.67
C ASP A 232 2.80 -2.02 -14.52
N VAL A 233 2.44 -2.78 -15.55
CA VAL A 233 1.18 -3.54 -15.59
C VAL A 233 1.16 -4.69 -14.58
N ASN A 234 2.29 -5.35 -14.30
CA ASN A 234 2.36 -6.44 -13.32
C ASN A 234 2.02 -5.91 -11.92
N TYR A 235 2.71 -4.84 -11.52
CA TYR A 235 2.46 -4.17 -10.26
C TYR A 235 1.02 -3.63 -10.17
N LEU A 236 0.50 -3.06 -11.25
CA LEU A 236 -0.84 -2.49 -11.29
C LEU A 236 -1.93 -3.53 -11.03
N VAL A 237 -1.95 -4.63 -11.78
CA VAL A 237 -3.02 -5.63 -11.66
C VAL A 237 -2.95 -6.39 -10.34
N ASN A 238 -1.73 -6.61 -9.83
CA ASN A 238 -1.50 -7.12 -8.48
C ASN A 238 -2.12 -6.19 -7.42
N THR A 239 -1.82 -4.89 -7.49
CA THR A 239 -2.34 -3.90 -6.54
C THR A 239 -3.87 -3.80 -6.61
N ILE A 240 -4.47 -3.82 -7.81
CA ILE A 240 -5.94 -3.80 -7.95
C ILE A 240 -6.57 -5.03 -7.26
N ALA A 241 -5.97 -6.21 -7.42
CA ALA A 241 -6.46 -7.43 -6.80
C ALA A 241 -6.24 -7.44 -5.28
N HIS A 242 -5.10 -6.92 -4.80
CA HIS A 242 -4.81 -6.71 -3.37
C HIS A 242 -5.87 -5.83 -2.71
N GLU A 243 -6.16 -4.66 -3.29
CA GLU A 243 -7.16 -3.74 -2.73
C GLU A 243 -8.58 -4.32 -2.82
N TRP A 244 -8.88 -5.12 -3.85
CA TRP A 244 -10.16 -5.83 -3.92
C TRP A 244 -10.30 -6.88 -2.81
N ALA A 245 -9.22 -7.59 -2.46
CA ALA A 245 -9.22 -8.55 -1.35
C ALA A 245 -9.59 -7.84 -0.03
N HIS A 246 -9.08 -6.63 0.20
CA HIS A 246 -9.47 -5.78 1.32
C HIS A 246 -10.97 -5.43 1.32
N HIS A 247 -11.53 -5.05 0.16
CA HIS A 247 -12.97 -4.78 0.05
C HIS A 247 -13.81 -6.01 0.39
N TRP A 248 -13.40 -7.19 -0.07
CA TRP A 248 -14.09 -8.44 0.25
C TRP A 248 -13.94 -8.80 1.74
N LEU A 249 -12.73 -8.70 2.30
CA LEU A 249 -12.46 -8.99 3.71
C LEU A 249 -13.19 -8.05 4.66
N THR A 250 -13.42 -6.79 4.26
CA THR A 250 -14.18 -5.80 5.05
C THR A 250 -15.62 -6.27 5.34
N LEU A 251 -16.16 -7.18 4.53
CA LEU A 251 -17.47 -7.81 4.75
C LEU A 251 -17.41 -9.02 5.70
N HIS A 252 -16.23 -9.36 6.21
CA HIS A 252 -15.94 -10.57 7.00
C HIS A 252 -15.22 -10.23 8.32
N PRO A 253 -15.23 -11.15 9.31
CA PRO A 253 -14.63 -10.90 10.63
C PRO A 253 -13.17 -10.42 10.61
N LEU A 254 -12.31 -10.99 9.76
CA LEU A 254 -10.90 -10.60 9.68
C LEU A 254 -10.72 -9.14 9.21
N GLY A 255 -11.53 -8.67 8.25
CA GLY A 255 -11.49 -7.28 7.81
C GLY A 255 -12.16 -6.31 8.78
N ILE A 256 -13.28 -6.70 9.40
CA ILE A 256 -13.93 -5.90 10.44
C ILE A 256 -12.98 -5.66 11.62
N SER A 257 -12.12 -6.64 11.92
CA SER A 257 -11.17 -6.60 13.02
C SER A 257 -9.77 -6.10 12.61
N TYR A 258 -9.61 -5.56 11.39
CA TYR A 258 -8.33 -5.13 10.82
C TYR A 258 -7.50 -4.27 11.79
N ALA A 259 -8.13 -3.24 12.37
CA ALA A 259 -7.47 -2.30 13.26
C ALA A 259 -7.49 -2.74 14.74
N ALA A 260 -8.02 -3.92 15.07
CA ALA A 260 -8.20 -4.36 16.45
C ALA A 260 -6.88 -4.78 17.11
N SER A 261 -5.91 -5.28 16.34
CA SER A 261 -4.55 -5.56 16.82
C SER A 261 -3.52 -5.57 15.69
N PRO A 262 -2.22 -5.36 15.98
CA PRO A 262 -1.16 -5.49 14.97
C PRO A 262 -1.15 -6.85 14.28
N ALA A 263 -1.39 -7.94 15.02
CA ALA A 263 -1.44 -9.29 14.47
C ALA A 263 -2.55 -9.46 13.43
N LEU A 264 -3.76 -8.94 13.70
CA LEU A 264 -4.87 -9.03 12.74
C LEU A 264 -4.65 -8.19 11.50
N ARG A 265 -4.00 -7.03 11.65
CA ARG A 265 -3.57 -6.22 10.50
C ARG A 265 -2.58 -7.00 9.63
N THR A 266 -1.52 -7.56 10.23
CA THR A 266 -0.54 -8.38 9.49
C THR A 266 -1.25 -9.54 8.78
N MET A 267 -2.14 -10.26 9.46
CA MET A 267 -2.90 -11.35 8.83
C MET A 267 -3.70 -10.88 7.62
N ASN A 268 -4.38 -9.75 7.75
CA ASN A 268 -5.20 -9.20 6.68
C ASN A 268 -4.35 -8.76 5.48
N GLU A 269 -3.26 -8.01 5.71
CA GLU A 269 -2.34 -7.62 4.63
C GLU A 269 -1.70 -8.83 3.95
N THR A 270 -1.22 -9.83 4.71
CA THR A 270 -0.65 -11.05 4.13
C THR A 270 -1.66 -11.82 3.26
N VAL A 271 -2.93 -11.92 3.70
CA VAL A 271 -3.99 -12.55 2.89
C VAL A 271 -4.25 -11.75 1.61
N ALA A 272 -4.28 -10.42 1.70
CA ALA A 272 -4.47 -9.55 0.55
C ALA A 272 -3.30 -9.63 -0.44
N SER A 273 -2.05 -9.72 0.05
CA SER A 273 -0.85 -9.89 -0.77
C SER A 273 -0.88 -11.21 -1.55
N ILE A 274 -1.13 -12.33 -0.87
CA ILE A 274 -1.23 -13.65 -1.52
C ILE A 274 -2.33 -13.65 -2.59
N PHE A 275 -3.49 -13.03 -2.29
CA PHE A 275 -4.57 -12.92 -3.26
C PHE A 275 -4.18 -12.04 -4.46
N GLY A 276 -3.54 -10.90 -4.20
CA GLY A 276 -3.04 -9.97 -5.19
C GLY A 276 -2.04 -10.61 -6.14
N ASP A 277 -1.08 -11.37 -5.62
CA ASP A 277 -0.06 -12.10 -6.38
C ASP A 277 -0.71 -13.12 -7.31
N GLU A 278 -1.56 -13.99 -6.76
CA GLU A 278 -2.17 -15.08 -7.51
C GLU A 278 -3.14 -14.61 -8.60
N VAL A 279 -3.98 -13.62 -8.29
CA VAL A 279 -4.91 -13.06 -9.27
C VAL A 279 -4.17 -12.20 -10.28
N GLY A 280 -3.21 -11.39 -9.83
CA GLY A 280 -2.38 -10.54 -10.68
C GLY A 280 -1.63 -11.36 -11.73
N GLU A 281 -0.98 -12.45 -11.32
CA GLU A 281 -0.28 -13.37 -12.22
C GLU A 281 -1.23 -13.92 -13.31
N ARG A 282 -2.42 -14.39 -12.92
CA ARG A 282 -3.43 -14.91 -13.86
C ARG A 282 -3.96 -13.84 -14.82
N VAL A 283 -4.13 -12.60 -14.35
CA VAL A 283 -4.50 -11.46 -15.21
C VAL A 283 -3.42 -11.20 -16.26
N ILE A 284 -2.14 -11.19 -15.86
CA ILE A 284 -1.01 -11.01 -16.78
C ILE A 284 -0.94 -12.15 -17.78
N GLN A 285 -0.99 -13.40 -17.33
CA GLN A 285 -0.95 -14.57 -18.21
C GLN A 285 -2.04 -14.54 -19.28
N ARG A 286 -3.23 -14.03 -18.94
CA ARG A 286 -4.39 -14.01 -19.83
C ARG A 286 -4.41 -12.82 -20.79
N PHE A 287 -4.16 -11.62 -20.28
CA PHE A 287 -4.42 -10.37 -21.01
C PHE A 287 -3.13 -9.67 -21.47
N TYR A 288 -2.00 -9.95 -20.82
CA TYR A 288 -0.71 -9.32 -21.05
C TYR A 288 0.44 -10.34 -21.11
N PRO A 289 0.34 -11.43 -21.90
CA PRO A 289 1.31 -12.52 -21.87
C PRO A 289 2.74 -12.08 -22.23
N GLU A 290 2.90 -10.97 -22.95
CA GLU A 290 4.20 -10.37 -23.25
C GLU A 290 4.90 -9.71 -22.04
N PHE A 291 4.18 -9.51 -20.93
CA PHE A 291 4.69 -8.93 -19.67
C PHE A 291 4.87 -9.98 -18.57
N ILE A 292 4.69 -11.28 -18.87
CA ILE A 292 5.01 -12.35 -17.92
C ILE A 292 6.48 -12.18 -17.51
N PRO A 293 6.78 -12.03 -16.20
CA PRO A 293 8.15 -11.92 -15.74
C PRO A 293 8.96 -13.12 -16.24
N PRO A 294 10.20 -12.93 -16.73
CA PRO A 294 11.05 -14.07 -17.04
C PRO A 294 11.14 -14.95 -15.78
N PRO A 295 11.17 -16.29 -15.92
CA PRO A 295 11.45 -17.15 -14.79
C PRO A 295 12.68 -16.60 -14.08
N GLU A 296 12.63 -16.47 -12.75
CA GLU A 296 13.86 -16.27 -11.99
C GLU A 296 14.82 -17.34 -12.49
N GLU A 297 15.92 -16.92 -13.12
CA GLU A 297 16.93 -17.88 -13.54
C GLU A 297 17.24 -18.68 -12.27
N PRO A 298 17.11 -20.03 -12.28
CA PRO A 298 17.63 -20.79 -11.17
C PRO A 298 19.05 -20.29 -11.04
N GLN A 299 19.40 -19.70 -9.89
CA GLN A 299 20.79 -19.42 -9.59
C GLN A 299 21.49 -20.70 -10.00
N GLU A 300 22.29 -20.66 -11.07
CA GLU A 300 23.02 -21.85 -11.47
C GLU A 300 23.74 -22.23 -10.19
N GLU A 301 23.37 -23.37 -9.60
CA GLU A 301 24.21 -24.05 -8.63
C GLU A 301 25.48 -24.29 -9.43
N SER A 302 26.36 -23.29 -9.40
CA SER A 302 27.60 -23.29 -10.12
C SER A 302 28.29 -24.54 -9.59
N PRO A 303 28.56 -25.54 -10.44
CA PRO A 303 29.20 -26.75 -9.96
C PRO A 303 30.60 -26.30 -9.50
N SER A 304 30.80 -26.34 -8.18
CA SER A 304 31.95 -25.85 -7.40
C SER A 304 32.01 -24.35 -7.12
N SER A 305 31.51 -23.94 -5.94
CA SER A 305 32.12 -22.86 -5.18
C SER A 305 33.13 -23.46 -4.20
N ASP A 306 34.34 -22.90 -4.20
CA ASP A 306 35.35 -23.13 -3.18
C ASP A 306 34.71 -22.88 -1.80
N PRO A 307 34.82 -23.77 -0.80
CA PRO A 307 34.32 -23.53 0.56
C PRO A 307 34.92 -22.28 1.24
N ASN A 308 35.86 -21.58 0.59
CA ASN A 308 36.41 -20.29 1.01
C ASN A 308 35.81 -19.04 0.31
N GLU A 309 34.88 -19.17 -0.65
CA GLU A 309 34.19 -18.00 -1.19
C GLU A 309 33.04 -17.55 -0.27
N PRO A 310 33.00 -16.27 0.12
CA PRO A 310 31.90 -15.77 0.95
C PRO A 310 30.57 -15.90 0.19
N PRO A 311 29.48 -16.29 0.87
CA PRO A 311 28.17 -16.43 0.23
C PRO A 311 27.75 -15.09 -0.41
N SER A 312 27.09 -15.18 -1.57
CA SER A 312 26.51 -14.01 -2.23
C SER A 312 25.46 -13.36 -1.32
N PHE A 313 25.39 -12.03 -1.34
CA PHE A 313 24.38 -11.29 -0.60
C PHE A 313 22.97 -11.68 -1.08
N ASP A 314 22.10 -12.06 -0.14
CA ASP A 314 20.67 -12.27 -0.36
C ASP A 314 19.88 -11.35 0.56
N PHE A 315 19.08 -10.46 -0.04
CA PHE A 315 18.37 -9.41 0.69
C PHE A 315 17.42 -9.94 1.76
N ARG A 316 16.66 -10.98 1.43
CA ARG A 316 15.59 -11.50 2.29
C ARG A 316 16.12 -12.07 3.61
N PRO A 317 17.05 -13.04 3.62
CA PRO A 317 17.63 -13.54 4.87
C PRO A 317 18.42 -12.45 5.61
N GLU A 318 19.09 -11.54 4.90
CA GLU A 318 19.82 -10.44 5.54
C GLU A 318 18.88 -9.43 6.22
N MET A 319 17.68 -9.19 5.66
CA MET A 319 16.63 -8.39 6.29
C MET A 319 16.01 -9.11 7.49
N ALA A 320 15.81 -10.42 7.38
CA ALA A 320 15.32 -11.26 8.49
C ALA A 320 16.26 -11.27 9.69
N LEU A 321 17.55 -11.50 9.43
CA LEU A 321 18.60 -11.42 10.45
C LEU A 321 18.62 -10.04 11.12
N THR A 322 18.49 -8.99 10.31
CA THR A 322 18.40 -7.62 10.82
C THR A 322 17.20 -7.47 11.74
N ARG A 323 16.02 -7.92 11.31
CA ARG A 323 14.78 -7.81 12.08
C ARG A 323 14.84 -8.56 13.40
N ASN A 324 15.27 -9.82 13.38
CA ASN A 324 15.39 -10.67 14.57
C ASN A 324 16.35 -10.05 15.59
N ARG A 325 17.51 -9.57 15.14
CA ARG A 325 18.47 -8.94 16.04
C ARG A 325 17.96 -7.64 16.64
N VAL A 326 17.17 -6.86 15.89
CA VAL A 326 16.52 -5.65 16.43
C VAL A 326 15.51 -6.03 17.51
N ASP A 327 14.67 -7.04 17.29
CA ASP A 327 13.71 -7.51 18.30
C ASP A 327 14.38 -7.95 19.59
N GLU A 328 15.49 -8.70 19.50
CA GLU A 328 16.29 -9.08 20.67
C GLU A 328 16.79 -7.86 21.46
N LEU A 329 17.38 -6.88 20.77
CA LEU A 329 17.91 -5.67 21.40
C LEU A 329 16.79 -4.84 22.06
N LEU A 330 15.64 -4.71 21.40
CA LEU A 330 14.48 -4.01 21.94
C LEU A 330 13.88 -4.74 23.15
N ALA A 331 13.80 -6.07 23.12
CA ALA A 331 13.36 -6.89 24.25
C ALA A 331 14.28 -6.76 25.47
N GLU A 332 15.58 -6.53 25.25
CA GLU A 332 16.56 -6.23 26.29
C GLU A 332 16.51 -4.76 26.77
N GLY A 333 15.68 -3.91 26.17
CA GLY A 333 15.57 -2.48 26.46
C GLY A 333 16.72 -1.62 25.90
N LYS A 334 17.48 -2.14 24.94
CA LYS A 334 18.66 -1.49 24.34
C LYS A 334 18.29 -0.72 23.07
N VAL A 335 17.49 0.32 23.24
CA VAL A 335 16.93 1.11 22.14
C VAL A 335 18.02 1.73 21.27
N GLU A 336 19.00 2.41 21.86
CA GLU A 336 20.06 3.08 21.11
C GLU A 336 20.98 2.09 20.38
N GLU A 337 21.22 0.91 20.96
CA GLU A 337 21.99 -0.16 20.29
C GLU A 337 21.21 -0.73 19.10
N ALA A 338 19.90 -0.90 19.23
CA ALA A 338 19.04 -1.34 18.13
C ALA A 338 19.04 -0.32 16.98
N GLU A 339 18.93 0.97 17.28
CA GLU A 339 18.97 2.06 16.29
C GLU A 339 20.32 2.16 15.59
N ALA A 340 21.43 2.06 16.34
CA ALA A 340 22.77 2.04 15.77
C ALA A 340 22.97 0.81 14.86
N TYR A 341 22.50 -0.36 15.27
CA TYR A 341 22.56 -1.57 14.46
C TYR A 341 21.74 -1.44 13.17
N MET A 342 20.52 -0.88 13.22
CA MET A 342 19.73 -0.63 12.02
C MET A 342 20.43 0.31 11.03
N GLU A 343 21.11 1.36 11.51
CA GLU A 343 21.88 2.24 10.62
C GLU A 343 23.10 1.53 10.00
N GLU A 344 23.82 0.70 10.76
CA GLU A 344 24.89 -0.16 10.24
C GLU A 344 24.36 -1.09 9.12
N ARG A 345 23.22 -1.72 9.37
CA ARG A 345 22.58 -2.63 8.40
C ARG A 345 22.07 -1.89 7.17
N ARG A 346 21.54 -0.67 7.32
CA ARG A 346 21.15 0.19 6.19
C ARG A 346 22.33 0.50 5.27
N GLN A 347 23.52 0.76 5.83
CA GLN A 347 24.74 0.98 5.06
C GLN A 347 25.21 -0.31 4.36
N PHE A 348 25.12 -1.45 5.05
CA PHE A 348 25.39 -2.75 4.45
C PHE A 348 24.46 -3.06 3.26
N PHE A 349 23.16 -2.78 3.38
CA PHE A 349 22.20 -2.90 2.27
C PHE A 349 22.56 -1.98 1.10
N TRP A 350 22.96 -0.74 1.40
CA TRP A 350 23.39 0.22 0.39
C TRP A 350 24.59 -0.29 -0.43
N ASP A 351 25.60 -0.83 0.26
CA ASP A 351 26.81 -1.36 -0.37
C ASP A 351 26.54 -2.59 -1.26
N ASN A 352 25.44 -3.30 -0.99
CA ASN A 352 24.96 -4.43 -1.77
C ASN A 352 23.88 -4.05 -2.82
N GLY A 353 23.68 -2.76 -3.08
CA GLY A 353 22.79 -2.26 -4.14
C GLY A 353 21.36 -1.96 -3.70
N TYR A 354 21.01 -2.16 -2.44
CA TYR A 354 19.67 -1.91 -1.89
C TYR A 354 19.60 -0.54 -1.22
N ARG A 355 18.95 0.40 -1.92
CA ARG A 355 18.89 1.81 -1.50
C ARG A 355 17.77 2.06 -0.50
N ILE A 356 17.98 1.67 0.75
CA ILE A 356 17.08 2.01 1.87
C ILE A 356 17.42 3.40 2.39
N ARG A 357 16.47 4.34 2.32
CA ARG A 357 16.66 5.72 2.80
C ARG A 357 16.83 5.79 4.31
N LYS A 358 15.99 5.08 5.05
CA LYS A 358 15.95 5.07 6.52
C LYS A 358 15.45 3.71 6.99
N LEU A 359 16.19 3.08 7.89
CA LEU A 359 15.85 1.80 8.52
C LEU A 359 15.69 2.04 10.02
N ASN A 360 14.47 1.93 10.53
CA ASN A 360 14.11 2.18 11.92
C ASN A 360 12.89 1.34 12.33
N GLN A 361 12.40 1.50 13.55
CA GLN A 361 11.21 0.80 14.04
C GLN A 361 9.97 1.11 13.17
N ALA A 362 9.79 2.36 12.73
CA ALA A 362 8.68 2.73 11.84
C ALA A 362 8.77 2.05 10.46
N TYR A 363 9.98 1.83 9.92
CA TYR A 363 10.19 1.02 8.71
C TYR A 363 9.63 -0.38 8.89
N PHE A 364 10.07 -1.08 9.93
CA PHE A 364 9.62 -2.44 10.20
C PHE A 364 8.15 -2.52 10.62
N ALA A 365 7.63 -1.51 11.30
CA ALA A 365 6.22 -1.46 11.68
C ALA A 365 5.27 -1.35 10.48
N PHE A 366 5.76 -0.81 9.36
CA PHE A 366 5.01 -0.71 8.10
C PHE A 366 5.33 -1.87 7.15
N TYR A 367 6.58 -2.02 6.71
CA TYR A 367 6.96 -3.01 5.71
C TYR A 367 6.92 -4.45 6.24
N GLY A 368 7.23 -4.66 7.53
CA GLY A 368 7.13 -5.99 8.14
C GLY A 368 5.71 -6.55 8.23
N ALA A 369 4.67 -5.72 8.07
CA ALA A 369 3.29 -6.17 8.01
C ALA A 369 2.91 -6.81 6.67
N TYR A 370 3.71 -6.59 5.61
CA TYR A 370 3.53 -7.18 4.27
C TYR A 370 4.38 -8.43 4.06
N ALA A 371 4.95 -9.01 5.13
CA ALA A 371 5.82 -10.19 5.07
C ALA A 371 5.02 -11.48 4.81
N ASP A 372 4.51 -11.63 3.59
CA ASP A 372 3.91 -12.86 3.06
C ASP A 372 4.93 -13.96 2.76
N THR A 373 6.22 -13.62 2.82
CA THR A 373 7.36 -14.50 2.58
C THR A 373 8.21 -14.64 3.86
N PRO A 374 8.74 -15.84 4.21
CA PRO A 374 9.55 -16.03 5.41
C PRO A 374 10.76 -15.08 5.45
N GLY A 375 10.90 -14.32 6.54
CA GLY A 375 12.07 -13.51 6.83
C GLY A 375 11.79 -12.04 7.15
N GLU A 376 10.96 -11.33 6.38
CA GLU A 376 10.78 -9.87 6.56
C GLU A 376 10.02 -9.49 7.85
N GLY A 377 9.21 -10.41 8.38
CA GLY A 377 8.54 -10.30 9.68
C GLY A 377 9.38 -10.77 10.87
N GLY A 378 10.62 -11.24 10.65
CA GLY A 378 11.42 -11.92 11.66
C GLY A 378 10.84 -13.30 12.04
N ASP A 379 10.92 -13.66 13.32
CA ASP A 379 10.34 -14.89 13.89
C ASP A 379 8.79 -14.81 14.07
N ASP A 380 8.12 -13.84 13.45
CA ASP A 380 6.65 -13.71 13.50
C ASP A 380 5.98 -14.96 12.87
N PRO A 381 5.21 -15.74 13.64
CA PRO A 381 4.62 -16.98 13.15
C PRO A 381 3.46 -16.74 12.17
N ILE A 382 2.97 -15.51 11.98
CA ILE A 382 1.77 -15.21 11.19
C ILE A 382 1.96 -15.59 9.72
N GLY A 383 3.01 -15.10 9.05
CA GLY A 383 3.25 -15.36 7.62
C GLY A 383 3.33 -16.86 7.30
N PRO A 384 4.23 -17.62 7.95
CA PRO A 384 4.33 -19.07 7.77
C PRO A 384 3.03 -19.84 8.07
N ALA A 385 2.25 -19.41 9.07
CA ALA A 385 0.96 -20.02 9.36
C ALA A 385 -0.06 -19.77 8.24
N ILE A 386 -0.13 -18.56 7.69
CA ILE A 386 -1.02 -18.24 6.56
C ILE A 386 -0.62 -19.01 5.32
N LEU A 387 0.67 -19.12 5.02
CA LEU A 387 1.17 -19.96 3.93
C LEU A 387 0.77 -21.43 4.11
N THR A 388 0.85 -21.95 5.33
CA THR A 388 0.37 -23.32 5.63
C THR A 388 -1.14 -23.47 5.37
N VAL A 389 -1.95 -22.46 5.72
CA VAL A 389 -3.38 -22.44 5.38
C VAL A 389 -3.57 -22.37 3.86
N ARG A 390 -2.75 -21.61 3.15
CA ARG A 390 -2.80 -21.50 1.68
C ARG A 390 -2.46 -22.80 0.99
N ASP A 391 -1.36 -23.45 1.38
CA ASP A 391 -0.87 -24.72 0.82
C ASP A 391 -1.84 -25.89 1.06
N SER A 392 -2.54 -25.85 2.20
CA SER A 392 -3.57 -26.84 2.53
C SER A 392 -4.93 -26.54 1.88
N SER A 393 -5.08 -25.43 1.17
CA SER A 393 -6.31 -25.04 0.47
C SER A 393 -6.27 -25.43 -1.00
N SER A 394 -7.30 -26.13 -1.46
CA SER A 394 -7.44 -26.61 -2.84
C SER A 394 -7.71 -25.51 -3.88
N SER A 395 -8.10 -24.32 -3.45
CA SER A 395 -8.36 -23.16 -4.30
C SER A 395 -8.17 -21.85 -3.54
N LEU A 396 -8.00 -20.75 -4.28
CA LEU A 396 -7.90 -19.41 -3.69
C LEU A 396 -9.18 -19.03 -2.93
N ARG A 397 -10.35 -19.42 -3.46
CA ARG A 397 -11.63 -19.23 -2.76
C ARG A 397 -11.70 -19.95 -1.42
N GLN A 398 -11.26 -21.20 -1.36
CA GLN A 398 -11.24 -21.94 -0.09
C GLN A 398 -10.28 -21.29 0.90
N PHE A 399 -9.10 -20.84 0.45
CA PHE A 399 -8.15 -20.10 1.28
C PHE A 399 -8.79 -18.84 1.87
N MET A 400 -9.40 -18.00 1.03
CA MET A 400 -10.06 -16.77 1.46
C MET A 400 -11.20 -17.04 2.44
N ASP A 401 -12.08 -18.02 2.18
CA ASP A 401 -13.19 -18.37 3.08
C ASP A 401 -12.68 -18.84 4.47
N ARG A 402 -11.57 -19.59 4.52
CA ARG A 402 -10.95 -20.04 5.78
C ARG A 402 -10.41 -18.84 6.57
N MET A 403 -9.63 -18.00 5.89
CA MET A 403 -8.98 -16.83 6.50
C MET A 403 -9.98 -15.75 6.93
N ALA A 404 -11.07 -15.56 6.19
CA ALA A 404 -12.09 -14.54 6.46
C ALA A 404 -12.69 -14.59 7.87
N SER A 405 -12.73 -15.79 8.47
CA SER A 405 -13.33 -16.04 9.78
C SER A 405 -12.39 -15.81 10.96
N ILE A 406 -11.09 -15.62 10.72
CA ILE A 406 -10.06 -15.48 11.75
C ILE A 406 -10.21 -14.15 12.49
N THR A 407 -10.22 -14.21 13.82
CA THR A 407 -10.36 -13.01 14.68
C THR A 407 -9.27 -12.90 15.74
N SER A 408 -8.33 -13.85 15.77
CA SER A 408 -7.20 -13.84 16.70
C SER A 408 -6.03 -14.68 16.18
N LEU A 409 -4.85 -14.50 16.78
CA LEU A 409 -3.69 -15.35 16.51
C LEU A 409 -3.94 -16.82 16.88
N GLU A 410 -4.72 -17.06 17.93
CA GLU A 410 -5.09 -18.42 18.33
C GLU A 410 -5.97 -19.10 17.28
N ASP A 411 -6.89 -18.37 16.65
CA ASP A 411 -7.71 -18.89 15.55
C ASP A 411 -6.83 -19.29 14.37
N LEU A 412 -5.87 -18.43 13.98
CA LEU A 412 -4.91 -18.73 12.91
C LEU A 412 -4.10 -19.99 13.21
N GLN A 413 -3.60 -20.13 14.44
CA GLN A 413 -2.83 -21.30 14.85
C GLN A 413 -3.65 -22.59 14.80
N LYS A 414 -4.94 -22.53 15.17
CA LYS A 414 -5.86 -23.66 15.04
C LYS A 414 -6.12 -24.00 13.58
N GLU A 415 -6.27 -22.99 12.72
CA GLU A 415 -6.57 -23.14 11.30
C GLU A 415 -5.37 -23.70 10.50
N ALA A 416 -4.15 -23.25 10.82
CA ALA A 416 -2.92 -23.74 10.22
C ALA A 416 -2.55 -25.16 10.71
N GLY A 417 -2.99 -25.54 11.91
CA GLY A 417 -2.58 -26.78 12.56
C GLY A 417 -1.13 -26.72 13.09
N PRO A 418 -0.55 -27.84 13.52
CA PRO A 418 0.85 -27.86 13.95
C PRO A 418 1.75 -27.49 12.75
N LEU A 419 2.57 -26.44 12.90
CA LEU A 419 3.62 -26.09 11.94
C LEU A 419 4.56 -27.29 11.77
N THR A 420 4.28 -28.13 10.78
CA THR A 420 5.04 -29.34 10.50
C THR A 420 6.05 -29.00 9.42
N GLY A 421 7.25 -28.54 9.80
CA GLY A 421 8.27 -28.26 8.80
C GLY A 421 9.53 -27.51 9.22
N LEU A 422 9.56 -26.83 10.36
CA LEU A 422 10.78 -26.17 10.84
C LEU A 422 11.50 -27.07 11.85
N THR A 423 12.17 -28.11 11.35
CA THR A 423 13.31 -28.66 12.09
C THR A 423 14.41 -27.61 12.05
N ALA A 424 14.71 -27.04 13.23
CA ALA A 424 15.92 -26.26 13.45
C ALA A 424 17.14 -27.06 12.93
N ASN A 425 17.82 -26.52 11.94
CA ASN A 425 19.21 -26.83 11.62
C ASN A 425 19.99 -25.54 11.59
#